data_AF-A0A922Z1T7-F1
#
_entry.id   AF-A0A922Z1T7-F1
#
_cell.length_a   1.000
_cell.length_b   1.000
_cell.length_c   1.000
_cell.angle_alpha   90.00
_cell.angle_beta   90.00
_cell.angle_gamma   90.00
#
_symmetry.space_group_name_H-M   'P 1'
#
loop_
_entity.id
_entity.type
_entity.pdbx_description
1 polymer ?
#
loop_
_entity_poly.entity_id
_entity_poly.type
_entity_poly.pdbx_seq_one_letter_code
_entity_poly.pdbx_strand_id
1 'polypeptide(L)'
;MSSPLPSASNGYLFQPDTPLSPEVFNGCFGPIKAAIDALEQVKIAFDLVEQAAIDHAHSFVRDSIAPQLATLAAAISALQALIAAAEDQLAALQNGGVELQNIAVPDALGLGLGTNLDLAETLVALKTAYEAADAALSARVGAVEANRMVVDRAASSQALLPNRDYLITAAAAAMLTLPAAPAAGDAIRLRDSGTITTAVQHTVARNGRTIMGLAENLVLDVRGVDLTLAWSGTDWRLS
;
A
#
# COMPACT_ATOMS: atom_id res chain seq x y z
N MET A 1 92.07 -40.28 -76.85
CA MET A 1 91.67 -40.51 -75.44
C MET A 1 90.22 -40.10 -75.36
N SER A 2 89.32 -40.98 -74.89
CA SER A 2 87.89 -40.66 -74.84
C SER A 2 87.69 -39.51 -73.84
N SER A 3 87.15 -38.38 -74.29
CA SER A 3 86.80 -37.28 -73.39
C SER A 3 85.76 -37.78 -72.37
N PRO A 4 85.90 -37.44 -71.09
CA PRO A 4 84.92 -37.81 -70.08
C PRO A 4 83.58 -37.17 -70.42
N LEU A 5 82.50 -37.95 -70.28
CA LEU A 5 81.15 -37.46 -70.51
C LEU A 5 80.85 -36.27 -69.58
N PRO A 6 80.11 -35.24 -70.05
CA PRO A 6 79.62 -34.19 -69.19
C PRO A 6 78.82 -34.78 -68.01
N SER A 7 79.02 -34.25 -66.80
CA SER A 7 78.43 -34.81 -65.58
C SER A 7 78.11 -33.72 -64.55
N ALA A 8 77.31 -34.07 -63.54
CA ALA A 8 76.96 -33.14 -62.46
C ALA A 8 78.19 -32.56 -61.74
N SER A 9 79.26 -33.36 -61.57
CA SER A 9 80.48 -32.93 -60.88
C SER A 9 81.33 -31.92 -61.65
N ASN A 10 81.09 -31.75 -62.96
CA ASN A 10 81.78 -30.76 -63.79
C ASN A 10 80.84 -29.70 -64.38
N GLY A 11 79.60 -29.60 -63.88
CA GLY A 11 78.61 -28.63 -64.35
C GLY A 11 78.13 -28.87 -65.77
N TYR A 12 78.21 -30.11 -66.28
CA TYR A 12 77.85 -30.47 -67.66
C TYR A 12 78.61 -29.68 -68.73
N LEU A 13 79.86 -29.29 -68.46
CA LEU A 13 80.70 -28.55 -69.42
C LEU A 13 81.08 -29.41 -70.63
N PHE A 14 80.92 -28.87 -71.84
CA PHE A 14 81.36 -29.50 -73.08
C PHE A 14 82.83 -29.18 -73.35
N GLN A 15 83.62 -30.20 -73.70
CA GLN A 15 84.96 -29.98 -74.25
C GLN A 15 84.87 -29.68 -75.76
N PRO A 16 85.82 -28.94 -76.35
CA PRO A 16 85.74 -28.42 -77.72
C PRO A 16 85.40 -29.43 -78.83
N ASP A 17 85.68 -30.72 -78.63
CA ASP A 17 85.49 -31.78 -79.63
C ASP A 17 84.52 -32.90 -79.19
N THR A 18 83.62 -32.63 -78.23
CA THR A 18 82.65 -33.64 -77.74
C THR A 18 81.54 -33.87 -78.77
N PRO A 19 81.41 -35.07 -79.39
CA PRO A 19 80.33 -35.33 -80.34
C PRO A 19 78.97 -35.35 -79.63
N LEU A 20 77.97 -34.69 -80.22
CA LEU A 20 76.58 -34.71 -79.74
C LEU A 20 75.92 -36.06 -80.07
N SER A 21 76.22 -37.08 -79.27
CA SER A 21 75.56 -38.39 -79.35
C SER A 21 74.30 -38.44 -78.47
N PRO A 22 73.38 -39.39 -78.72
CA PRO A 22 72.25 -39.65 -77.83
C PRO A 22 72.68 -39.95 -76.39
N GLU A 23 73.84 -40.58 -76.15
CA GLU A 23 74.33 -40.81 -74.78
C GLU A 23 74.74 -39.51 -74.09
N VAL A 24 75.41 -38.59 -74.78
CA VAL A 24 75.77 -37.27 -74.24
C VAL A 24 74.52 -36.44 -73.95
N PHE A 25 73.55 -36.46 -74.87
CA PHE A 25 72.28 -35.74 -74.70
C PHE A 25 71.48 -36.27 -73.50
N ASN A 26 71.30 -37.59 -73.40
CA ASN A 26 70.60 -38.20 -72.28
C ASN A 26 71.36 -38.06 -70.95
N GLY A 27 72.69 -38.07 -70.98
CA GLY A 27 73.54 -37.82 -69.81
C GLY A 27 73.38 -36.41 -69.25
N CYS A 28 73.20 -35.40 -70.11
CA CYS A 28 73.00 -34.01 -69.68
C CYS A 28 71.53 -33.70 -69.31
N PHE A 29 70.56 -34.12 -70.14
CA PHE A 29 69.15 -33.75 -69.97
C PHE A 29 68.36 -34.70 -69.06
N GLY A 30 68.80 -35.95 -68.88
CA GLY A 30 68.17 -36.90 -67.97
C GLY A 30 68.11 -36.40 -66.52
N PRO A 31 69.23 -35.94 -65.93
CA PRO A 31 69.23 -35.37 -64.58
C PRO A 31 68.39 -34.09 -64.44
N ILE A 32 68.37 -33.24 -65.48
CA ILE A 32 67.53 -32.02 -65.50
C ILE A 32 66.05 -32.41 -65.47
N LYS A 33 65.64 -33.39 -66.29
CA LYS A 33 64.29 -33.93 -66.26
C LYS A 33 63.94 -34.50 -64.88
N ALA A 34 64.83 -35.30 -64.29
CA ALA A 34 64.60 -35.87 -62.96
C ALA A 34 64.46 -34.77 -61.87
N ALA A 35 65.21 -33.67 -61.98
CA ALA A 35 65.08 -32.52 -61.08
C ALA A 35 63.76 -31.78 -61.27
N ILE A 36 63.29 -31.61 -62.51
CA ILE A 36 61.97 -31.02 -62.81
C ILE A 36 60.86 -31.89 -62.24
N ASP A 37 60.89 -33.21 -62.49
CA ASP A 37 59.89 -34.15 -61.96
C ASP A 37 59.88 -34.12 -60.41
N ALA A 38 61.05 -34.01 -59.77
CA ALA A 38 61.15 -33.88 -58.32
C ALA A 38 60.55 -32.55 -57.81
N LEU A 39 60.77 -31.43 -58.53
CA LEU A 39 60.15 -30.15 -58.19
C LEU A 39 58.62 -30.18 -58.37
N GLU A 40 58.11 -30.87 -59.40
CA GLU A 40 56.67 -31.07 -59.59
C GLU A 40 56.06 -31.87 -58.43
N GLN A 41 56.75 -32.92 -57.94
CA GLN A 41 56.31 -33.66 -56.76
C GLN A 41 56.32 -32.81 -55.49
N VAL A 42 57.33 -31.94 -55.30
CA VAL A 42 57.37 -31.00 -54.18
C VAL A 42 56.21 -30.00 -54.25
N LYS A 43 55.89 -29.47 -55.43
CA LYS A 43 54.73 -28.60 -55.62
C LYS A 43 53.43 -29.31 -55.23
N ILE A 44 53.22 -30.53 -55.74
CA ILE A 44 52.01 -31.32 -55.41
C ILE A 44 51.92 -31.56 -53.89
N ALA A 45 53.03 -31.90 -53.25
CA ALA A 45 53.08 -32.09 -51.80
C ALA A 45 52.74 -30.79 -51.05
N PHE A 46 53.21 -29.64 -51.52
CA PHE A 46 52.89 -28.34 -50.92
C PHE A 46 51.40 -27.99 -51.07
N ASP A 47 50.83 -28.17 -52.26
CA ASP A 47 49.40 -27.92 -52.51
C ASP A 47 48.50 -28.80 -51.61
N LEU A 48 48.90 -30.07 -51.37
CA LEU A 48 48.21 -30.97 -50.46
C LEU A 48 48.26 -30.51 -49.00
N VAL A 49 49.41 -29.98 -48.57
CA VAL A 49 49.57 -29.42 -47.21
C VAL A 49 48.72 -28.16 -47.05
N GLU A 50 48.67 -27.30 -48.07
CA GLU A 50 47.82 -26.10 -48.07
C GLU A 50 46.34 -26.47 -47.92
N GLN A 51 45.85 -27.42 -48.73
CA GLN A 51 44.48 -27.88 -48.64
C GLN A 51 44.16 -28.48 -47.27
N ALA A 52 45.05 -29.32 -46.73
CA ALA A 52 44.88 -29.90 -45.41
C ALA A 52 44.85 -28.85 -44.30
N ALA A 53 45.66 -27.79 -44.42
CA ALA A 53 45.68 -26.68 -43.47
C ALA A 53 44.37 -25.85 -43.52
N ILE A 54 43.85 -25.58 -44.71
CA ILE A 54 42.57 -24.90 -44.91
C ILE A 54 41.43 -25.73 -44.32
N ASP A 55 41.41 -27.03 -44.60
CA ASP A 55 40.37 -27.94 -44.09
C ASP A 55 40.41 -28.02 -42.57
N HIS A 56 41.60 -28.07 -41.97
CA HIS A 56 41.76 -28.03 -40.51
C HIS A 56 41.24 -26.72 -39.93
N ALA A 57 41.58 -25.57 -40.50
CA ALA A 57 41.11 -24.27 -40.04
C ALA A 57 39.58 -24.17 -40.11
N HIS A 58 38.98 -24.63 -41.21
CA HIS A 58 37.53 -24.68 -41.37
C HIS A 58 36.85 -25.61 -40.36
N SER A 59 37.42 -26.80 -40.09
CA SER A 59 36.92 -27.72 -39.07
C SER A 59 37.02 -27.09 -37.68
N PHE A 60 38.14 -26.46 -37.33
CA PHE A 60 38.30 -25.81 -36.03
C PHE A 60 37.25 -24.70 -35.81
N VAL A 61 37.02 -23.84 -36.79
CA VAL A 61 35.99 -22.79 -36.70
C VAL A 61 34.59 -23.40 -36.53
N ARG A 62 34.27 -24.44 -37.30
CA ARG A 62 32.94 -25.09 -37.25
C ARG A 62 32.71 -25.82 -35.92
N ASP A 63 33.70 -26.57 -35.46
CA ASP A 63 33.51 -27.52 -34.36
C ASP A 63 33.79 -26.87 -33.00
N SER A 64 34.59 -25.81 -32.95
CA SER A 64 34.96 -25.13 -31.71
C SER A 64 34.28 -23.78 -31.53
N ILE A 65 34.33 -22.90 -32.55
CA ILE A 65 33.90 -21.51 -32.41
C ILE A 65 32.38 -21.36 -32.59
N ALA A 66 31.80 -21.99 -33.61
CA ALA A 66 30.35 -21.90 -33.85
C ALA A 66 29.48 -22.35 -32.66
N PRO A 67 29.76 -23.47 -31.96
CA PRO A 67 28.96 -23.87 -30.79
C PRO A 67 29.16 -22.94 -29.59
N GLN A 68 30.35 -22.37 -29.40
CA GLN A 68 30.59 -21.37 -28.35
C GLN A 68 29.76 -20.10 -28.59
N LEU A 69 29.69 -19.64 -29.83
CA LEU A 69 28.86 -18.48 -30.19
C LEU A 69 27.37 -18.75 -29.98
N ALA A 70 26.89 -19.95 -30.34
CA ALA A 70 25.52 -20.37 -30.09
C ALA A 70 25.19 -20.44 -28.58
N THR A 71 26.13 -20.97 -27.78
CA THR A 71 26.01 -21.02 -26.32
C THR A 71 25.95 -19.62 -25.71
N LEU A 72 26.81 -18.72 -26.17
CA LEU A 72 26.82 -17.32 -25.73
C LEU A 72 25.50 -16.61 -26.08
N ALA A 73 24.99 -16.81 -27.31
CA ALA A 73 23.71 -16.25 -27.73
C ALA A 73 22.55 -16.76 -26.84
N ALA A 74 22.52 -18.06 -26.54
CA ALA A 74 21.52 -18.63 -25.64
C ALA A 74 21.62 -18.06 -24.21
N ALA A 75 22.85 -17.89 -23.69
CA ALA A 75 23.08 -17.29 -22.39
C ALA A 75 22.60 -15.83 -22.33
N ILE A 76 22.85 -15.04 -23.39
CA ILE A 76 22.37 -13.66 -23.50
C ILE A 76 20.83 -13.64 -23.49
N SER A 77 20.17 -14.49 -24.27
CA SER A 77 18.70 -14.55 -24.28
C SER A 77 18.12 -14.96 -22.93
N ALA A 78 18.76 -15.90 -22.22
CA ALA A 78 18.34 -16.28 -20.87
C ALA A 78 18.49 -15.12 -19.87
N LEU A 79 19.60 -14.38 -19.93
CA LEU A 79 19.81 -13.19 -19.10
C LEU A 79 18.79 -12.09 -19.40
N GLN A 80 18.45 -11.86 -20.68
CA GLN A 80 17.41 -10.91 -21.07
C GLN A 80 16.03 -11.30 -20.50
N ALA A 81 15.67 -12.58 -20.52
CA ALA A 81 14.44 -13.07 -19.93
C ALA A 81 14.43 -12.92 -18.40
N LEU A 82 15.56 -13.18 -17.73
CA LEU A 82 15.69 -12.95 -16.29
C LEU A 82 15.57 -11.47 -15.92
N ILE A 83 16.15 -10.57 -16.72
CA ILE A 83 16.03 -9.13 -16.52
C ILE A 83 14.58 -8.68 -16.67
N ALA A 84 13.87 -9.12 -17.72
CA ALA A 84 12.47 -8.78 -17.91
C ALA A 84 11.59 -9.26 -16.73
N ALA A 85 11.81 -10.49 -16.26
CA ALA A 85 11.11 -11.01 -15.09
C ALA A 85 11.44 -10.21 -13.81
N ALA A 86 12.69 -9.79 -13.63
CA ALA A 86 13.09 -8.96 -12.50
C ALA A 86 12.48 -7.55 -12.58
N GLU A 87 12.39 -6.95 -13.78
CA GLU A 87 11.71 -5.68 -14.02
C GLU A 87 10.21 -5.76 -13.71
N ASP A 88 9.54 -6.83 -14.12
CA ASP A 88 8.14 -7.10 -13.78
C ASP A 88 7.94 -7.25 -12.27
N GLN A 89 8.83 -7.99 -11.58
CA GLN A 89 8.81 -8.12 -10.12
C GLN A 89 9.04 -6.76 -9.44
N LEU A 90 9.97 -5.94 -9.95
CA LEU A 90 10.24 -4.62 -9.41
C LEU A 90 9.05 -3.67 -9.61
N ALA A 91 8.40 -3.71 -10.78
CA ALA A 91 7.19 -2.94 -11.05
C ALA A 91 6.02 -3.35 -10.14
N ALA A 92 5.87 -4.65 -9.85
CA ALA A 92 4.91 -5.15 -8.89
C ALA A 92 5.21 -4.64 -7.47
N LEU A 93 6.48 -4.67 -7.04
CA LEU A 93 6.91 -4.12 -5.76
C LEU A 93 6.68 -2.60 -5.65
N GLN A 94 6.90 -1.85 -6.74
CA GLN A 94 6.70 -0.40 -6.78
C GLN A 94 5.23 0.02 -6.79
N ASN A 95 4.36 -0.73 -7.48
CA ASN A 95 2.93 -0.39 -7.61
C ASN A 95 2.05 -1.01 -6.52
N GLY A 96 2.47 -2.12 -5.90
CA GLY A 96 1.68 -2.85 -4.89
C GLY A 96 2.32 -2.92 -3.50
N GLY A 97 3.56 -2.46 -3.34
CA GLY A 97 4.39 -2.88 -2.19
C GLY A 97 4.62 -4.39 -2.22
N VAL A 98 5.33 -4.93 -1.23
CA VAL A 98 5.20 -6.37 -0.96
C VAL A 98 3.76 -6.57 -0.52
N GLU A 99 2.94 -7.34 -1.25
CA GLU A 99 1.66 -7.78 -0.72
C GLU A 99 1.97 -8.53 0.59
N LEU A 100 1.79 -7.84 1.70
CA LEU A 100 1.87 -8.36 3.06
C LEU A 100 0.65 -9.28 3.21
N GLN A 101 0.62 -10.39 2.48
CA GLN A 101 -0.37 -11.45 2.64
C GLN A 101 0.32 -12.63 3.32
N ASN A 102 -0.37 -13.21 4.30
CA ASN A 102 0.02 -14.47 4.94
C ASN A 102 1.35 -14.42 5.71
N ILE A 103 1.81 -13.24 6.15
CA ILE A 103 2.96 -13.14 7.05
C ILE A 103 2.48 -13.48 8.45
N ALA A 104 3.12 -14.46 9.08
CA ALA A 104 2.84 -14.85 10.45
C ALA A 104 3.02 -13.66 11.39
N VAL A 105 1.95 -13.26 12.07
CA VAL A 105 1.99 -12.23 13.11
C VAL A 105 2.04 -12.97 14.45
N PRO A 106 3.07 -12.76 15.29
CA PRO A 106 3.10 -13.34 16.62
C PRO A 106 1.89 -12.87 17.42
N ASP A 107 1.12 -13.81 17.98
CA ASP A 107 -0.08 -13.52 18.75
C ASP A 107 0.26 -13.04 20.17
N ALA A 108 0.86 -11.85 20.27
CA ALA A 108 1.24 -11.24 21.55
C ALA A 108 0.03 -10.82 22.40
N LEU A 109 -1.16 -10.70 21.80
CA LEU A 109 -2.37 -10.18 22.42
C LEU A 109 -3.48 -11.22 22.60
N GLY A 110 -3.27 -12.48 22.20
CA GLY A 110 -4.24 -13.57 22.31
C GLY A 110 -5.46 -13.41 21.39
N LEU A 111 -5.29 -12.70 20.27
CA LEU A 111 -6.34 -12.39 19.31
C LEU A 111 -6.50 -13.48 18.24
N GLY A 112 -5.67 -14.53 18.25
CA GLY A 112 -5.77 -15.65 17.32
C GLY A 112 -5.42 -15.28 15.88
N LEU A 113 -4.67 -14.20 15.67
CA LEU A 113 -4.30 -13.69 14.35
C LEU A 113 -3.13 -14.53 13.81
N GLY A 114 -3.41 -15.39 12.84
CA GLY A 114 -2.39 -16.22 12.21
C GLY A 114 -1.54 -15.42 11.23
N THR A 115 -2.14 -14.39 10.62
CA THR A 115 -1.54 -13.62 9.54
C THR A 115 -1.88 -12.13 9.65
N ASN A 116 -1.12 -11.31 8.91
CA ASN A 116 -1.41 -9.90 8.70
C ASN A 116 -2.72 -9.63 7.93
N LEU A 117 -3.23 -10.59 7.15
CA LEU A 117 -4.56 -10.49 6.54
C LEU A 117 -5.65 -10.60 7.61
N ASP A 118 -5.51 -11.58 8.52
CA ASP A 118 -6.42 -11.73 9.68
C ASP A 118 -6.39 -10.48 10.57
N LEU A 119 -5.20 -9.88 10.74
CA LEU A 119 -5.03 -8.63 11.48
C LEU A 119 -5.80 -7.48 10.82
N ALA A 120 -5.75 -7.34 9.49
CA ALA A 120 -6.45 -6.28 8.78
C ALA A 120 -7.98 -6.42 8.91
N GLU A 121 -8.51 -7.63 8.73
CA GLU A 121 -9.94 -7.92 8.91
C GLU A 121 -10.40 -7.63 10.34
N THR A 122 -9.61 -8.07 11.33
CA THR A 122 -9.90 -7.86 12.75
C THR A 122 -9.83 -6.38 13.13
N LEU A 123 -8.89 -5.61 12.56
CA LEU A 123 -8.77 -4.17 12.82
C LEU A 123 -9.98 -3.40 12.27
N VAL A 124 -10.48 -3.79 11.09
CA VAL A 124 -11.71 -3.23 10.52
C VAL A 124 -12.91 -3.55 11.42
N ALA A 125 -13.05 -4.79 11.85
CA ALA A 125 -14.13 -5.19 12.77
C ALA A 125 -14.07 -4.43 14.10
N LEU A 126 -12.87 -4.27 14.67
CA LEU A 126 -12.67 -3.54 15.92
C LEU A 126 -13.01 -2.05 15.76
N LYS A 127 -12.61 -1.43 14.65
CA LYS A 127 -12.96 -0.04 14.33
C LYS A 127 -14.47 0.16 14.25
N THR A 128 -15.17 -0.73 13.54
CA THR A 128 -16.63 -0.68 13.45
C THR A 128 -17.30 -0.86 14.81
N ALA A 129 -16.79 -1.79 15.64
CA ALA A 129 -17.29 -1.99 16.99
C ALA A 129 -17.07 -0.76 17.90
N TYR A 130 -15.91 -0.11 17.79
CA TYR A 130 -15.60 1.12 18.52
C TYR A 130 -16.54 2.26 18.12
N GLU A 131 -16.73 2.49 16.83
CA GLU A 131 -17.64 3.52 16.32
C GLU A 131 -19.09 3.28 16.76
N ALA A 132 -19.55 2.03 16.77
CA ALA A 132 -20.86 1.67 17.30
C ALA A 132 -20.99 1.91 18.81
N ALA A 133 -19.95 1.59 19.58
CA ALA A 133 -19.91 1.83 21.02
C ALA A 133 -19.90 3.34 21.35
N ASP A 134 -19.17 4.14 20.60
CA ASP A 134 -19.13 5.60 20.74
C ASP A 134 -20.50 6.22 20.43
N ALA A 135 -21.14 5.80 19.33
CA ALA A 135 -22.49 6.22 19.00
C ALA A 135 -23.51 5.85 20.10
N ALA A 136 -23.41 4.63 20.66
CA ALA A 136 -24.26 4.20 21.75
C ALA A 136 -24.02 4.99 23.05
N LEU A 137 -22.76 5.30 23.38
CA LEU A 137 -22.43 6.13 24.53
C LEU A 137 -22.97 7.54 24.38
N SER A 138 -22.78 8.15 23.20
CA SER A 138 -23.31 9.49 22.88
C SER A 138 -24.83 9.54 23.03
N ALA A 139 -25.54 8.52 22.53
CA ALA A 139 -26.99 8.40 22.71
C ALA A 139 -27.40 8.28 24.19
N ARG A 140 -26.67 7.48 24.98
CA ARG A 140 -26.93 7.35 26.43
C ARG A 140 -26.65 8.64 27.19
N VAL A 141 -25.58 9.36 26.84
CA VAL A 141 -25.27 10.69 27.41
C VAL A 141 -26.40 11.66 27.09
N GLY A 142 -26.84 11.74 25.83
CA GLY A 142 -27.97 12.59 25.43
C GLY A 142 -29.27 12.25 26.19
N ALA A 143 -29.56 10.96 26.42
CA ALA A 143 -30.71 10.53 27.21
C ALA A 143 -30.59 10.91 28.69
N VAL A 144 -29.39 10.79 29.28
CA VAL A 144 -29.12 11.21 30.67
C VAL A 144 -29.25 12.73 30.80
N GLU A 145 -28.72 13.50 29.84
CA GLU A 145 -28.84 14.96 29.82
C GLU A 145 -30.29 15.42 29.67
N ALA A 146 -31.09 14.74 28.84
CA ALA A 146 -32.52 15.00 28.70
C ALA A 146 -33.30 14.68 29.98
N ASN A 147 -32.93 13.60 30.69
CA ASN A 147 -33.59 13.19 31.92
C ASN A 147 -33.05 13.89 33.19
N ARG A 148 -31.96 14.67 33.06
CA ARG A 148 -31.42 15.42 34.18
C ARG A 148 -32.38 16.56 34.53
N MET A 149 -33.15 16.38 35.60
CA MET A 149 -33.91 17.46 36.23
C MET A 149 -32.91 18.51 36.73
N VAL A 150 -32.72 19.57 35.95
CA VAL A 150 -31.85 20.68 36.32
C VAL A 150 -32.53 21.45 37.45
N VAL A 151 -31.81 21.57 38.57
CA VAL A 151 -32.20 22.42 39.70
C VAL A 151 -31.70 23.83 39.41
N ASP A 152 -32.60 24.67 38.91
CA ASP A 152 -32.33 26.08 38.65
C ASP A 152 -32.60 26.91 39.91
N ARG A 153 -31.86 28.01 40.06
CA ARG A 153 -32.07 28.94 41.17
C ARG A 153 -32.89 30.13 40.70
N ALA A 154 -34.08 30.29 41.26
CA ALA A 154 -34.89 31.48 41.03
C ALA A 154 -34.48 32.57 42.02
N ALA A 155 -33.46 33.35 41.66
CA ALA A 155 -32.93 34.44 42.49
C ALA A 155 -33.64 35.79 42.28
N SER A 156 -34.44 35.92 41.21
CA SER A 156 -35.24 37.09 40.86
C SER A 156 -36.41 36.68 39.96
N SER A 157 -37.23 37.65 39.54
CA SER A 157 -38.31 37.42 38.58
C SER A 157 -37.75 36.84 37.27
N GLN A 158 -38.28 35.71 36.83
CA GLN A 158 -37.82 35.00 35.63
C GLN A 158 -38.93 34.16 35.00
N ALA A 159 -38.75 33.83 33.72
CA ALA A 159 -39.57 32.82 33.06
C ALA A 159 -39.07 31.43 33.46
N LEU A 160 -40.01 30.54 33.78
CA LEU A 160 -39.75 29.14 34.10
C LEU A 160 -39.70 28.33 32.82
N LEU A 161 -38.85 27.30 32.81
CA LEU A 161 -38.74 26.31 31.75
C LEU A 161 -39.45 25.02 32.18
N PRO A 162 -40.04 24.27 31.23
CA PRO A 162 -40.69 23.00 31.53
C PRO A 162 -39.68 21.94 32.00
N ASN A 163 -40.13 20.99 32.83
CA ASN A 163 -39.37 19.84 33.34
C ASN A 163 -38.11 20.23 34.13
N ARG A 164 -38.25 21.25 34.97
CA ARG A 164 -37.19 21.78 35.85
C ARG A 164 -37.64 21.82 37.30
N ASP A 165 -36.65 21.75 38.18
CA ASP A 165 -36.82 22.02 39.60
C ASP A 165 -36.29 23.42 39.88
N TYR A 166 -37.08 24.29 40.48
CA TYR A 166 -36.64 25.62 40.86
C TYR A 166 -36.54 25.72 42.36
N LEU A 167 -35.33 25.96 42.84
CA LEU A 167 -35.10 26.42 44.20
C LEU A 167 -35.26 27.94 44.22
N ILE A 168 -36.31 28.43 44.87
CA ILE A 168 -36.59 29.85 45.04
C ILE A 168 -35.63 30.38 46.10
N THR A 169 -34.72 31.27 45.68
CA THR A 169 -33.72 31.90 46.55
C THR A 169 -33.79 33.43 46.48
N ALA A 170 -34.88 33.98 45.95
CA ALA A 170 -35.05 35.41 45.78
C ALA A 170 -35.30 36.09 47.14
N ALA A 171 -34.48 37.10 47.47
CA ALA A 171 -34.59 37.84 48.73
C ALA A 171 -35.73 38.90 48.73
N ALA A 172 -36.33 39.16 47.57
CA ALA A 172 -37.44 40.10 47.39
C ALA A 172 -38.56 39.42 46.59
N ALA A 173 -39.76 40.02 46.61
CA ALA A 173 -40.90 39.54 45.85
C ALA A 173 -40.51 39.32 44.38
N ALA A 174 -40.77 38.12 43.87
CA ALA A 174 -40.32 37.67 42.55
C ALA A 174 -41.51 37.13 41.77
N MET A 175 -41.52 37.41 40.48
CA MET A 175 -42.54 36.96 39.55
C MET A 175 -41.99 35.80 38.72
N LEU A 176 -42.51 34.60 38.96
CA LEU A 176 -42.12 33.37 38.29
C LEU A 176 -43.15 33.06 37.19
N THR A 177 -42.82 33.39 35.95
CA THR A 177 -43.77 33.27 34.83
C THR A 177 -43.73 31.87 34.26
N LEU A 178 -44.90 31.22 34.16
CA LEU A 178 -45.01 29.88 33.57
C LEU A 178 -44.59 29.88 32.07
N PRO A 179 -44.12 28.75 31.51
CA PRO A 179 -43.68 28.66 30.11
C PRO A 179 -44.77 29.10 29.14
N ALA A 180 -44.46 29.86 28.08
CA ALA A 180 -45.48 30.35 27.14
C ALA A 180 -46.17 29.23 26.33
N ALA A 181 -45.47 28.12 26.08
CA ALA A 181 -45.97 26.98 25.29
C ALA A 181 -45.62 25.64 25.96
N PRO A 182 -46.31 25.26 27.07
CA PRO A 182 -46.08 23.97 27.71
C PRO A 182 -46.74 22.83 26.92
N ALA A 183 -46.05 21.70 26.84
CA ALA A 183 -46.53 20.44 26.30
C ALA A 183 -47.22 19.61 27.40
N ALA A 184 -48.21 18.79 27.03
CA ALA A 184 -48.92 17.94 27.99
C ALA A 184 -47.93 17.02 28.71
N GLY A 185 -47.97 17.01 30.05
CA GLY A 185 -47.02 16.26 30.89
C GLY A 185 -45.81 17.08 31.37
N ASP A 186 -45.62 18.31 30.90
CA ASP A 186 -44.58 19.18 31.45
C ASP A 186 -44.86 19.49 32.92
N ALA A 187 -43.84 19.29 33.77
CA ALA A 187 -43.92 19.56 35.20
C ALA A 187 -42.88 20.58 35.64
N ILE A 188 -43.24 21.43 36.60
CA ILE A 188 -42.33 22.39 37.22
C ILE A 188 -42.47 22.23 38.72
N ARG A 189 -41.36 21.89 39.38
CA ARG A 189 -41.32 21.85 40.85
C ARG A 189 -40.79 23.17 41.37
N LEU A 190 -41.47 23.76 42.34
CA LEU A 190 -41.06 24.98 43.02
C LEU A 190 -40.80 24.65 44.48
N ARG A 191 -39.59 24.92 44.95
CA ARG A 191 -39.16 24.71 46.34
C ARG A 191 -38.66 26.00 46.95
N ASP A 192 -39.20 26.34 48.11
CA ASP A 192 -38.72 27.46 48.91
C ASP A 192 -37.38 27.11 49.57
N SER A 193 -36.36 27.95 49.39
CA SER A 193 -35.10 27.83 50.14
C SER A 193 -35.16 28.46 51.53
N GLY A 194 -36.34 28.89 51.98
CA GLY A 194 -36.60 29.62 53.22
C GLY A 194 -36.67 31.13 53.04
N THR A 195 -36.87 31.62 51.81
CA THR A 195 -36.99 33.06 51.51
C THR A 195 -38.42 33.58 51.64
N ILE A 196 -39.43 32.70 51.57
CA ILE A 196 -40.83 33.09 51.76
C ILE A 196 -41.07 33.47 53.22
N THR A 197 -41.59 34.67 53.44
CA THR A 197 -41.97 35.21 54.74
C THR A 197 -43.24 36.03 54.63
N THR A 198 -43.80 36.49 55.75
CA THR A 198 -44.95 37.41 55.74
C THR A 198 -44.67 38.72 55.00
N ALA A 199 -43.41 39.14 54.88
CA ALA A 199 -42.99 40.35 54.17
C ALA A 199 -42.53 40.09 52.72
N VAL A 200 -42.20 38.83 52.37
CA VAL A 200 -41.68 38.44 51.06
C VAL A 200 -42.51 37.28 50.53
N GLN A 201 -43.41 37.60 49.61
CA GLN A 201 -44.26 36.65 48.92
C GLN A 201 -43.84 36.61 47.45
N HIS A 202 -43.80 35.42 46.85
CA HIS A 202 -43.50 35.26 45.43
C HIS A 202 -44.77 34.93 44.66
N THR A 203 -44.83 35.37 43.40
CA THR A 203 -46.02 35.19 42.58
C THR A 203 -45.68 34.33 41.38
N VAL A 204 -46.38 33.21 41.21
CA VAL A 204 -46.37 32.41 39.99
C VAL A 204 -47.34 33.05 39.01
N ALA A 205 -46.78 33.68 37.97
CA ALA A 205 -47.54 34.37 36.96
C ALA A 205 -48.02 33.41 35.88
N ARG A 206 -49.32 33.51 35.55
CA ARG A 206 -49.94 32.70 34.52
C ARG A 206 -49.39 33.02 33.13
N ASN A 207 -49.21 32.00 32.30
CA ASN A 207 -48.81 32.11 30.89
C ASN A 207 -50.00 32.36 29.96
N GLY A 208 -51.00 33.10 30.42
CA GLY A 208 -52.28 33.26 29.72
C GLY A 208 -53.25 32.08 29.89
N ARG A 209 -52.82 30.94 30.46
CA ARG A 209 -53.68 29.77 30.78
C ARG A 209 -54.10 29.77 32.26
N THR A 210 -55.04 28.90 32.64
CA THR A 210 -55.53 28.79 34.02
C THR A 210 -54.57 28.00 34.91
N ILE A 211 -54.65 28.27 36.22
CA ILE A 211 -53.99 27.49 37.28
C ILE A 211 -55.11 26.93 38.15
N MET A 212 -55.20 25.60 38.29
CA MET A 212 -56.27 24.89 39.00
C MET A 212 -57.69 25.26 38.52
N GLY A 213 -57.82 25.61 37.24
CA GLY A 213 -59.08 26.07 36.64
C GLY A 213 -59.43 27.54 36.91
N LEU A 214 -58.55 28.29 37.59
CA LEU A 214 -58.74 29.70 37.90
C LEU A 214 -57.88 30.59 36.98
N ALA A 215 -58.43 31.73 36.57
CA ALA A 215 -57.76 32.70 35.69
C ALA A 215 -56.98 33.76 36.48
N GLU A 216 -56.27 33.34 37.53
CA GLU A 216 -55.51 34.19 38.44
C GLU A 216 -54.07 33.68 38.64
N ASN A 217 -53.23 34.53 39.21
CA ASN A 217 -51.86 34.15 39.56
C ASN A 217 -51.84 33.43 40.91
N LEU A 218 -50.94 32.45 41.07
CA LEU A 218 -50.77 31.76 42.35
C LEU A 218 -49.74 32.54 43.21
N VAL A 219 -50.12 32.90 44.43
CA VAL A 219 -49.24 33.56 45.39
C VAL A 219 -48.67 32.51 46.34
N LEU A 220 -47.36 32.56 46.57
CA LEU A 220 -46.62 31.73 47.50
C LEU A 220 -46.30 32.55 48.75
N ASP A 221 -47.14 32.42 49.77
CA ASP A 221 -47.07 33.14 51.04
C ASP A 221 -46.78 32.23 52.25
N VAL A 222 -46.79 30.91 52.05
CA VAL A 222 -46.44 29.91 53.05
C VAL A 222 -44.95 29.58 52.95
N ARG A 223 -44.26 29.57 54.09
CA ARG A 223 -42.84 29.20 54.18
C ARG A 223 -42.66 27.69 54.02
N GLY A 224 -41.58 27.28 53.34
CA GLY A 224 -41.26 25.87 53.11
C GLY A 224 -42.13 25.20 52.04
N VAL A 225 -42.72 25.99 51.13
CA VAL A 225 -43.49 25.46 50.01
C VAL A 225 -42.63 24.52 49.17
N ASP A 226 -43.18 23.34 48.90
CA ASP A 226 -42.69 22.39 47.91
C ASP A 226 -43.91 21.92 47.13
N LEU A 227 -44.06 22.43 45.91
CA LEU A 227 -45.20 22.11 45.06
C LEU A 227 -44.74 21.78 43.65
N THR A 228 -45.48 20.89 42.99
CA THR A 228 -45.26 20.57 41.58
C THR A 228 -46.47 21.02 40.77
N LEU A 229 -46.26 21.88 39.78
CA LEU A 229 -47.24 22.30 38.80
C LEU A 229 -47.05 21.46 37.54
N ALA A 230 -48.02 20.62 37.21
CA ALA A 230 -48.03 19.81 36.00
C ALA A 230 -49.07 20.34 34.99
N TRP A 231 -48.67 20.45 33.72
CA TRP A 231 -49.57 20.86 32.64
C TRP A 231 -50.39 19.67 32.13
N SER A 232 -51.72 19.74 32.28
CA SER A 232 -52.64 18.67 31.84
C SER A 232 -52.90 18.63 30.32
N GLY A 233 -52.38 19.61 29.58
CA GLY A 233 -52.75 19.87 28.18
C GLY A 233 -53.63 21.11 28.02
N THR A 234 -54.40 21.47 29.03
CA THR A 234 -55.32 22.64 29.02
C THR A 234 -55.28 23.49 30.29
N ASP A 235 -54.71 22.98 31.39
CA ASP A 235 -54.71 23.65 32.68
C ASP A 235 -53.48 23.25 33.52
N TRP A 236 -52.95 24.17 34.33
CA TRP A 236 -51.89 23.84 35.30
C TRP A 236 -52.50 23.22 36.55
N ARG A 237 -52.04 22.05 36.95
CA ARG A 237 -52.54 21.32 38.13
C ARG A 237 -51.44 21.14 39.16
N LEU A 238 -51.79 21.34 40.42
CA LEU A 238 -50.95 20.96 41.54
C LEU A 238 -51.00 19.43 41.66
N SER A 239 -49.82 18.81 41.72
CA SER A 239 -49.62 17.37 41.91
C SER A 239 -48.82 17.08 43.16
#